data_AF-A0A7W6HC04-F1
#
_entry.id   AF-A0A7W6HC04-F1
#
_cell.length_a   1.000
_cell.length_b   1.000
_cell.length_c   1.000
_cell.angle_alpha   90.00
_cell.angle_beta   90.00
_cell.angle_gamma   90.00
#
_symmetry.space_group_name_H-M   'P 1'
#
loop_
_entity.id
_entity.type
_entity.pdbx_description
1 polymer ?
#
loop_
_entity_poly.entity_id
_entity_poly.type
_entity_poly.pdbx_seq_one_letter_code
_entity_poly.pdbx_strand_id
1 'polypeptide(L)'
;MATERQKRIARALTALIPRAPFIDAEAIREAARSRHMRPLSPDRAIWLAAISHIRHAHTDYDELMDDGYDRDAARFFVLDDINAVLDRWGATRRLDPDVVEDNPPDDMPDTDETDQDNADD
;
A
#
# COMPACT_ATOMS: atom_id res chain seq x y z
N MET A 1 -10.83 -13.01 19.66
CA MET A 1 -10.16 -13.95 18.72
C MET A 1 -10.13 -13.32 17.34
N ALA A 2 -9.01 -13.43 16.61
CA ALA A 2 -8.93 -12.91 15.24
C ALA A 2 -9.81 -13.73 14.28
N THR A 3 -10.46 -13.05 13.32
CA THR A 3 -11.28 -13.70 12.29
C THR A 3 -10.42 -14.52 11.33
N GLU A 4 -11.04 -15.46 10.60
CA GLU A 4 -10.30 -16.25 9.61
C GLU A 4 -9.65 -15.36 8.53
N ARG A 5 -10.32 -14.29 8.11
CA ARG A 5 -9.74 -13.30 7.19
C ARG A 5 -8.51 -12.62 7.79
N GLN A 6 -8.57 -12.20 9.06
CA GLN A 6 -7.44 -11.56 9.74
C GLN A 6 -6.23 -12.50 9.86
N LYS A 7 -6.46 -13.79 10.12
CA LYS A 7 -5.39 -14.81 10.13
C LYS A 7 -4.76 -15.01 8.76
N ARG A 8 -5.58 -15.06 7.70
CA ARG A 8 -5.10 -15.18 6.32
C ARG A 8 -4.29 -13.94 5.89
N ILE A 9 -4.74 -12.74 6.26
CA ILE A 9 -3.97 -11.50 6.03
C ILE A 9 -2.61 -11.54 6.73
N ALA A 10 -2.56 -11.97 7.99
CA ALA A 10 -1.29 -12.06 8.73
C ALA A 10 -0.33 -13.04 8.04
N ARG A 11 -0.81 -14.20 7.59
CA ARG A 11 -0.01 -15.17 6.83
C ARG A 11 0.45 -14.61 5.49
N ALA A 12 -0.42 -13.93 4.76
CA ALA A 12 -0.10 -13.31 3.48
C ALA A 12 0.99 -12.23 3.63
N LEU A 13 0.90 -11.40 4.69
CA LEU A 13 1.92 -10.39 4.97
C LEU A 13 3.28 -11.03 5.26
N THR A 14 3.34 -12.03 6.14
CA THR A 14 4.61 -12.72 6.45
C THR A 14 5.18 -13.45 5.24
N ALA A 15 4.33 -14.00 4.37
CA ALA A 15 4.76 -14.64 3.12
C ALA A 15 5.23 -13.62 2.07
N LEU A 16 4.62 -12.44 2.03
CA LEU A 16 4.98 -11.40 1.07
C LEU A 16 6.26 -10.68 1.48
N ILE A 17 6.32 -10.10 2.68
CA ILE A 17 7.39 -9.17 3.14
C ILE A 17 7.89 -9.57 4.54
N PRO A 18 8.62 -10.70 4.67
CA PRO A 18 9.00 -11.28 5.97
C PRO A 18 9.92 -10.41 6.82
N ARG A 19 10.61 -9.43 6.22
CA ARG A 19 11.59 -8.57 6.91
C ARG A 19 11.13 -7.11 7.03
N ALA A 20 9.88 -6.80 6.70
CA ALA A 20 9.37 -5.45 6.87
C ALA A 20 9.43 -5.01 8.35
N PRO A 21 9.83 -3.75 8.63
CA PRO A 21 9.78 -3.21 9.97
C PRO A 21 8.37 -3.27 10.55
N PHE A 22 8.27 -3.36 11.88
CA PHE A 22 6.99 -3.56 12.57
C PHE A 22 5.97 -2.46 12.25
N ILE A 23 6.41 -1.19 12.22
CA ILE A 23 5.52 -0.04 11.96
C ILE A 23 4.93 -0.13 10.55
N ASP A 24 5.76 -0.41 9.54
CA ASP A 24 5.31 -0.58 8.15
C ASP A 24 4.38 -1.79 8.01
N ALA A 25 4.76 -2.93 8.60
CA ALA A 25 3.96 -4.14 8.57
C ALA A 25 2.58 -3.95 9.22
N GLU A 26 2.48 -3.14 10.28
CA GLU A 26 1.21 -2.82 10.92
C GLU A 26 0.33 -1.93 10.05
N ALA A 27 0.90 -0.88 9.46
CA ALA A 27 0.19 0.03 8.56
C ALA A 27 -0.39 -0.72 7.36
N ILE A 28 0.42 -1.55 6.69
CA ILE A 28 0.00 -2.38 5.55
C ILE A 28 -1.10 -3.36 5.96
N ARG A 29 -0.98 -3.95 7.16
CA ARG A 29 -1.97 -4.90 7.67
C ARG A 29 -3.32 -4.24 7.93
N GLU A 30 -3.31 -3.03 8.46
CA GLU A 30 -4.54 -2.29 8.73
C GLU A 30 -5.20 -1.83 7.42
N ALA A 31 -4.42 -1.28 6.49
CA ALA A 31 -4.90 -0.93 5.15
C ALA A 31 -5.54 -2.12 4.42
N ALA A 32 -4.93 -3.31 4.46
CA ALA A 32 -5.51 -4.53 3.84
C ALA A 32 -6.80 -5.04 4.52
N ARG A 33 -7.10 -4.56 5.74
CA ARG A 33 -8.32 -4.88 6.49
C ARG A 33 -9.45 -3.88 6.26
N SER A 34 -9.18 -2.77 5.57
CA SER A 34 -10.17 -1.74 5.27
C SER A 34 -11.42 -2.32 4.60
N ARG A 35 -12.54 -1.62 4.77
CA ARG A 35 -13.84 -2.07 4.24
C ARG A 35 -13.81 -2.25 2.72
N HIS A 36 -13.12 -1.38 2.00
CA HIS A 36 -13.04 -1.42 0.55
C HIS A 36 -12.13 -2.53 0.02
N MET A 37 -11.19 -3.04 0.82
CA MET A 37 -10.34 -4.19 0.47
C MET A 37 -11.02 -5.55 0.74
N ARG A 38 -12.20 -5.59 1.37
CA ARG A 38 -12.90 -6.85 1.72
C ARG A 38 -13.28 -7.74 0.52
N PRO A 39 -13.65 -7.21 -0.66
CA PRO A 39 -13.95 -8.03 -1.85
C PRO A 39 -12.72 -8.75 -2.41
N LEU A 40 -11.51 -8.26 -2.14
CA LEU A 40 -10.27 -8.83 -2.66
C LEU A 40 -9.82 -10.06 -1.86
N SER A 41 -9.04 -10.93 -2.50
CA SER A 41 -8.32 -11.98 -1.80
C SER A 41 -7.33 -11.36 -0.79
N PRO A 42 -7.04 -12.02 0.35
CA PRO A 42 -6.06 -11.53 1.31
C PRO A 42 -4.70 -11.19 0.70
N ASP A 43 -4.23 -12.00 -0.25
CA ASP A 43 -2.93 -11.84 -0.90
C ASP A 43 -2.92 -10.59 -1.80
N ARG A 44 -4.01 -10.34 -2.55
CA ARG A 44 -4.14 -9.12 -3.38
C ARG A 44 -4.29 -7.87 -2.52
N ALA A 45 -5.09 -7.93 -1.45
CA ALA A 45 -5.26 -6.81 -0.52
C ALA A 45 -3.93 -6.42 0.13
N ILE A 46 -3.14 -7.41 0.57
CA ILE A 46 -1.81 -7.18 1.16
C ILE A 46 -0.83 -6.62 0.12
N TRP A 47 -0.86 -7.12 -1.11
CA TRP A 47 -0.01 -6.57 -2.17
C TRP A 47 -0.31 -5.09 -2.46
N LEU A 48 -1.59 -4.75 -2.69
CA LEU A 48 -1.98 -3.38 -3.01
C LEU A 48 -1.70 -2.43 -1.84
N ALA A 49 -1.98 -2.86 -0.61
CA ALA A 49 -1.66 -2.10 0.60
C ALA A 49 -0.15 -1.89 0.74
N ALA A 50 0.68 -2.90 0.44
CA ALA A 50 2.13 -2.77 0.50
C ALA A 50 2.66 -1.78 -0.54
N ILE A 51 2.19 -1.85 -1.80
CA ILE A 51 2.62 -0.92 -2.85
C ILE A 51 2.20 0.51 -2.55
N SER A 52 0.96 0.73 -2.11
CA SER A 52 0.48 2.06 -1.71
C SER A 52 1.31 2.59 -0.54
N HIS A 53 1.51 1.81 0.52
CA HIS A 53 2.31 2.23 1.68
C HIS A 53 3.75 2.58 1.29
N ILE A 54 4.42 1.73 0.51
CA ILE A 54 5.80 1.97 0.07
C ILE A 54 5.88 3.23 -0.78
N ARG A 55 4.94 3.43 -1.70
CA ARG A 55 4.88 4.62 -2.55
C ARG A 55 4.79 5.91 -1.73
N HIS A 56 3.87 5.99 -0.79
CA HIS A 56 3.69 7.22 -0.01
C HIS A 56 4.77 7.41 1.08
N ALA A 57 5.21 6.34 1.73
CA ALA A 57 6.09 6.46 2.90
C ALA A 57 7.58 6.28 2.63
N HIS A 58 7.97 5.69 1.49
CA HIS A 58 9.35 5.31 1.19
C HIS A 58 9.86 5.82 -0.16
N THR A 59 9.10 6.68 -0.84
CA THR A 59 9.50 7.29 -2.12
C THR A 59 9.05 8.74 -2.19
N ASP A 60 9.60 9.49 -3.16
CA ASP A 60 9.28 10.90 -3.38
C ASP A 60 7.95 11.08 -4.16
N TYR A 61 7.06 10.08 -4.15
CA TYR A 61 5.81 10.11 -4.94
C TYR A 61 4.94 11.32 -4.59
N ASP A 62 4.75 11.62 -3.30
CA ASP A 62 3.92 12.75 -2.87
C ASP A 62 4.57 14.09 -3.24
N GLU A 63 5.91 14.19 -3.18
CA GLU A 63 6.64 15.38 -3.63
C GLU A 63 6.50 15.59 -5.15
N LEU A 64 6.59 14.52 -5.95
CA LEU A 64 6.37 14.58 -7.39
C LEU A 64 4.94 15.02 -7.74
N MET A 65 3.95 14.57 -6.97
CA MET A 65 2.57 15.02 -7.14
C MET A 65 2.41 16.51 -6.83
N ASP A 66 3.02 16.99 -5.75
CA ASP A 66 3.01 18.41 -5.35
C ASP A 66 3.74 19.31 -6.37
N ASP A 67 4.79 18.80 -7.01
CA ASP A 67 5.52 19.45 -8.10
C ASP A 67 4.74 19.48 -9.43
N GLY A 68 3.55 18.85 -9.46
CA GLY A 68 2.64 18.89 -10.60
C GLY A 68 2.90 17.83 -11.67
N TYR A 69 3.66 16.78 -11.35
CA TYR A 69 3.75 15.61 -12.23
C TYR A 69 2.40 14.88 -12.26
N ASP A 70 2.06 14.32 -13.41
CA ASP A 70 0.92 13.41 -13.50
C ASP A 70 1.22 12.08 -12.79
N ARG A 71 0.16 11.33 -12.48
CA ARG A 71 0.25 10.08 -11.71
C ARG A 71 1.11 9.03 -12.40
N ASP A 72 1.06 8.95 -13.73
CA ASP A 72 1.78 7.91 -14.47
C ASP A 72 3.28 8.23 -14.51
N ALA A 73 3.64 9.49 -14.73
CA ALA A 73 5.00 9.99 -14.61
C ALA A 73 5.55 9.77 -13.20
N ALA A 74 4.81 10.18 -12.16
CA ALA A 74 5.23 10.00 -10.77
C ALA A 74 5.44 8.52 -10.44
N ARG A 75 4.51 7.64 -10.84
CA ARG A 75 4.63 6.18 -10.67
C ARG A 75 5.84 5.60 -11.38
N PHE A 76 6.16 6.11 -12.58
CA PHE A 76 7.32 5.67 -13.34
C PHE A 76 8.62 6.03 -12.61
N PHE A 77 8.75 7.25 -12.09
CA PHE A 77 9.97 7.69 -11.39
C PHE A 77 10.24 6.90 -10.12
N VAL A 78 9.20 6.60 -9.32
CA VAL A 78 9.37 5.92 -8.03
C VAL A 78 9.43 4.40 -8.13
N LEU A 79 9.26 3.81 -9.33
CA LEU A 79 9.14 2.37 -9.50
C LEU A 79 10.36 1.60 -8.99
N ASP A 80 11.56 2.10 -9.29
CA ASP A 80 12.81 1.48 -8.85
C ASP A 80 12.98 1.57 -7.34
N ASP A 81 12.56 2.68 -6.72
CA ASP A 81 12.61 2.86 -5.27
C ASP A 81 11.63 1.93 -4.55
N ILE A 82 10.42 1.76 -5.10
CA ILE A 82 9.45 0.77 -4.62
C ILE A 82 10.08 -0.63 -4.64
N ASN A 83 10.67 -1.02 -5.77
CA ASN A 83 11.30 -2.34 -5.91
C ASN A 83 12.51 -2.50 -4.98
N ALA A 84 13.28 -1.44 -4.74
CA ALA A 84 14.39 -1.46 -3.78
C ALA A 84 13.88 -1.69 -2.34
N VAL A 85 12.76 -1.09 -1.95
CA VAL A 85 12.14 -1.33 -0.63
C VAL A 85 11.63 -2.77 -0.52
N LEU A 86 10.91 -3.25 -1.54
CA LEU A 86 10.43 -4.63 -1.61
C LEU A 86 11.59 -5.64 -1.46
N ASP A 87 12.69 -5.43 -2.16
CA ASP A 87 13.89 -6.27 -2.06
C ASP A 87 14.49 -6.25 -0.65
N ARG A 88 14.60 -5.07 -0.03
CA ARG A 88 15.09 -4.93 1.37
C ARG A 88 14.22 -5.71 2.34
N TRP A 89 12.90 -5.72 2.14
CA TRP A 89 11.96 -6.46 2.97
C TRP A 89 11.84 -7.95 2.62
N GLY A 90 12.58 -8.40 1.59
CA GLY A 90 12.60 -9.78 1.13
C GLY A 90 11.32 -10.19 0.40
N ALA A 91 10.76 -9.28 -0.40
CA ALA A 91 9.51 -9.51 -1.09
C ALA A 91 9.58 -10.73 -2.03
N THR A 92 8.52 -11.54 -2.06
CA THR A 92 8.44 -12.70 -2.96
C THR A 92 8.03 -12.35 -4.40
N ARG A 93 7.72 -11.08 -4.66
CA ARG A 93 7.35 -10.52 -5.97
C ARG A 93 7.83 -9.06 -6.07
N ARG A 94 8.02 -8.59 -7.29
CA ARG A 94 8.37 -7.21 -7.64
C ARG A 94 7.22 -6.52 -8.37
N LEU A 95 7.25 -5.19 -8.41
CA LEU A 95 6.36 -4.38 -9.23
C LEU A 95 6.93 -4.30 -10.65
N ASP A 96 6.10 -4.61 -11.63
CA ASP A 96 6.45 -4.60 -13.04
C ASP A 96 5.85 -3.35 -13.71
N PRO A 97 6.63 -2.51 -14.41
CA PRO A 97 6.13 -1.32 -15.10
C PRO A 97 5.08 -1.61 -16.17
N ASP A 98 5.13 -2.78 -16.79
CA ASP A 98 4.30 -3.13 -17.95
C ASP A 98 3.01 -3.86 -17.56
N VAL A 99 2.89 -4.25 -16.28
CA VAL A 99 1.67 -4.84 -15.74
C VAL A 99 0.77 -3.72 -15.27
N VAL A 100 -0.20 -3.36 -16.12
CA VAL A 100 -1.38 -2.58 -15.73
C VAL A 100 -2.14 -3.40 -14.69
N GLU A 101 -1.76 -3.29 -13.41
CA GLU A 101 -2.52 -3.93 -12.34
C GLU A 101 -3.89 -3.28 -12.34
N ASP A 102 -4.94 -4.04 -12.70
CA ASP A 102 -6.36 -3.63 -12.70
C ASP A 102 -6.60 -2.52 -11.68
N ASN A 103 -6.62 -1.28 -12.16
CA ASN A 103 -6.83 -0.10 -11.34
C ASN A 103 -8.18 -0.34 -10.63
N PRO A 104 -8.26 -0.26 -9.28
CA PRO A 104 -9.55 0.07 -8.70
C PRO A 104 -10.04 1.34 -9.40
N PRO A 105 -11.35 1.46 -9.70
CA PRO A 105 -11.87 2.60 -10.45
C PRO A 105 -11.37 3.90 -9.81
N ASP A 106 -10.92 4.85 -10.64
CA ASP A 106 -10.36 6.15 -10.24
C ASP A 106 -11.30 6.97 -9.31
N ASP A 107 -12.56 6.53 -9.15
CA ASP A 107 -13.59 7.06 -8.26
C ASP A 107 -13.61 6.44 -6.84
N MET A 108 -12.54 5.75 -6.42
CA MET A 108 -12.38 5.43 -5.00
C MET A 108 -11.92 6.70 -4.29
N PRO A 109 -12.78 7.39 -3.50
CA PRO A 109 -12.33 8.55 -2.75
C PRO A 109 -11.19 8.12 -1.83
N ASP A 110 -10.09 8.87 -1.86
CA ASP A 110 -9.02 8.76 -0.87
C ASP A 110 -9.67 8.93 0.52
N THR A 111 -9.89 7.83 1.23
CA THR A 111 -10.41 7.87 2.60
C THR A 111 -9.30 8.22 3.59
N ASP A 112 -8.58 9.31 3.30
CA ASP A 112 -7.63 9.94 4.21
C ASP A 112 -8.07 11.34 4.65
N GLU A 113 -9.38 11.60 4.65
CA GLU A 113 -9.97 12.59 5.54
C GLU A 113 -10.18 11.95 6.92
N THR A 114 -9.12 11.90 7.73
CA THR A 114 -9.32 11.86 9.17
C THR A 114 -9.61 13.28 9.64
N ASP A 115 -10.90 13.54 9.87
CA ASP A 115 -11.40 14.67 10.65
C ASP A 115 -10.57 14.82 11.94
N GLN A 116 -9.63 15.75 11.94
CA GLN A 116 -9.09 16.37 13.14
C GLN A 116 -9.57 17.81 13.19
N ASP A 117 -10.87 17.99 13.44
CA ASP A 117 -11.38 19.20 14.06
C ASP A 117 -12.34 18.81 15.19
N ASN A 118 -11.73 18.56 16.33
CA ASN A 118 -12.39 18.60 17.64
C ASN A 118 -11.38 19.16 18.65
N ALA A 119 -11.39 20.48 18.82
CA ALA A 119 -11.49 21.17 20.11
C ALA A 119 -11.08 22.65 19.94
N ASP A 120 -12.04 23.57 20.11
CA ASP A 120 -12.02 24.57 21.19
C ASP A 120 -13.10 25.63 20.96
N ASP A 121 -14.25 25.50 21.65
CA ASP A 121 -14.86 26.48 22.58
C ASP A 121 -16.13 25.88 23.25
#